data_AF-A0A7Y5GWV9-F1
#
_entry.id   AF-A0A7Y5GWV9-F1
#
_cell.length_a   1.000
_cell.length_b   1.000
_cell.length_c   1.000
_cell.angle_alpha   90.00
_cell.angle_beta   90.00
_cell.angle_gamma   90.00
#
_symmetry.space_group_name_H-M   'P 1'
#
loop_
_entity.id
_entity.type
_entity.pdbx_description
1 polymer ?
#
loop_
_entity_poly.entity_id
_entity_poly.type
_entity_poly.pdbx_seq_one_letter_code
_entity_poly.pdbx_strand_id
1 'polypeptide(L)'
;MGQMDGLEMVAIGRQRHVEIQYENGKYVDKRGRVVEGVLDMACYSCMAPYYTFAEEPVSFCPACGLIEGEDGFATFDDLRRWANHQDWSYINATPRQVFGCSFHGGWILKFARSADELLRSGRYGDVRRIYPRS
;
A
#
# COMPACT_ATOMS: atom_id res chain seq x y z
N MET A 1 -2.42 -25.12 -11.83
CA MET A 1 -2.02 -23.71 -11.70
C MET A 1 -2.35 -23.28 -10.30
N GLY A 2 -1.35 -22.89 -9.51
CA GLY A 2 -1.57 -22.45 -8.13
C GLY A 2 -2.36 -21.15 -8.14
N GLN A 3 -3.47 -21.14 -7.43
CA GLN A 3 -4.30 -19.95 -7.25
C GLN A 3 -3.51 -18.99 -6.35
N MET A 4 -2.95 -17.93 -6.92
CA MET A 4 -2.27 -16.87 -6.16
C MET A 4 -3.34 -15.92 -5.62
N ASP A 5 -3.81 -16.17 -4.41
CA ASP A 5 -4.82 -15.36 -3.73
C ASP A 5 -4.14 -14.31 -2.83
N GLY A 6 -4.32 -13.01 -3.10
CA GLY A 6 -3.84 -11.93 -2.23
C GLY A 6 -3.46 -10.63 -2.96
N LEU A 7 -2.80 -9.71 -2.24
CA LEU A 7 -2.20 -8.47 -2.80
C LEU A 7 -1.24 -8.74 -3.98
N GLU A 8 -0.73 -9.97 -4.06
CA GLU A 8 0.20 -10.45 -5.09
C GLU A 8 -0.38 -10.35 -6.50
N MET A 9 -1.68 -10.14 -6.67
CA MET A 9 -2.32 -9.99 -7.97
C MET A 9 -3.29 -8.80 -7.99
N VAL A 10 -2.92 -7.71 -7.30
CA VAL A 10 -3.68 -6.45 -7.33
C VAL A 10 -2.78 -5.35 -7.88
N ALA A 11 -3.18 -4.76 -9.01
CA ALA A 11 -2.59 -3.52 -9.49
C ALA A 11 -3.26 -2.34 -8.78
N ILE A 12 -2.46 -1.53 -8.10
CA ILE A 12 -2.95 -0.43 -7.25
C ILE A 12 -2.47 0.88 -7.85
N GLY A 13 -3.41 1.77 -8.14
CA GLY A 13 -3.17 3.15 -8.52
C GLY A 13 -3.58 4.09 -7.41
N ARG A 14 -3.31 5.38 -7.61
CA ARG A 14 -3.68 6.40 -6.62
C ARG A 14 -5.18 6.49 -6.39
N GLN A 15 -6.02 6.26 -7.41
CA GLN A 15 -7.48 6.43 -7.30
C GLN A 15 -8.29 5.16 -7.54
N ARG A 16 -7.64 4.03 -7.81
CA ARG A 16 -8.29 2.76 -8.07
C ARG A 16 -7.37 1.58 -7.80
N HIS A 17 -7.95 0.40 -7.68
CA HIS A 17 -7.23 -0.86 -7.76
C HIS A 17 -7.98 -1.86 -8.67
N VAL A 18 -7.24 -2.82 -9.23
CA VAL A 18 -7.78 -3.87 -10.09
C VAL A 18 -7.11 -5.18 -9.73
N GLU A 19 -7.91 -6.22 -9.48
CA GLU A 19 -7.40 -7.59 -9.41
C GLU A 19 -7.02 -8.06 -10.82
N ILE A 20 -5.77 -8.48 -10.97
CA ILE A 20 -5.16 -8.87 -12.24
C ILE A 20 -4.84 -10.37 -12.25
N GLN A 21 -4.66 -10.92 -13.44
CA GLN A 21 -4.18 -12.29 -13.70
C GLN A 21 -3.20 -12.23 -14.86
N TYR A 22 -2.14 -13.05 -14.84
CA TYR A 22 -1.21 -13.11 -15.96
C TYR A 22 -1.57 -14.26 -16.90
N GLU A 23 -2.03 -13.91 -18.10
CA GLU A 23 -2.49 -14.85 -19.11
C GLU A 23 -1.89 -14.51 -20.47
N ASN A 24 -1.30 -15.51 -21.15
CA ASN A 24 -0.80 -15.38 -22.52
C ASN A 24 0.12 -14.15 -22.74
N GLY A 25 0.99 -13.86 -21.77
CA GLY A 25 1.94 -12.75 -21.87
C GLY A 25 1.38 -11.39 -21.44
N LYS A 26 0.15 -11.32 -20.94
CA LYS A 26 -0.57 -10.08 -20.63
C LYS A 26 -1.21 -10.14 -19.25
N TYR A 27 -1.38 -8.98 -18.63
CA TYR A 27 -2.24 -8.85 -17.45
C TYR A 27 -3.70 -8.67 -17.89
N VAL A 28 -4.61 -9.42 -17.27
CA VAL A 28 -6.06 -9.36 -17.52
C VAL A 28 -6.82 -9.20 -16.21
N ASP A 29 -8.00 -8.58 -16.23
CA ASP A 29 -8.87 -8.50 -15.07
C ASP A 29 -9.73 -9.77 -14.90
N LYS A 30 -10.57 -9.81 -13.84
CA LYS A 30 -11.52 -10.91 -13.58
C LYS A 30 -12.51 -11.20 -14.72
N ARG A 31 -12.67 -10.28 -15.68
CA ARG A 31 -13.54 -10.43 -16.85
C ARG A 31 -12.74 -10.80 -18.11
N GLY A 32 -11.44 -11.07 -17.99
CA GLY A 32 -10.54 -11.38 -19.10
C GLY A 32 -10.17 -10.17 -19.95
N ARG A 33 -10.43 -8.94 -19.48
CA ARG A 33 -10.07 -7.72 -20.22
C ARG A 33 -8.62 -7.37 -19.91
N VAL A 34 -7.85 -7.03 -20.95
CA VAL A 34 -6.44 -6.64 -20.78
C VAL A 34 -6.35 -5.40 -19.89
N VAL A 35 -5.45 -5.47 -18.91
CA VAL A 35 -5.07 -4.35 -18.04
C VAL A 35 -3.72 -3.84 -18.54
N GLU A 36 -3.74 -2.70 -19.21
CA GLU A 36 -2.55 -2.07 -19.76
C GLU A 36 -1.81 -1.24 -18.69
N GLY A 37 -0.55 -0.90 -18.96
CA GLY A 37 0.23 0.01 -18.12
C GLY A 37 0.64 -0.56 -16.76
N VAL A 38 0.51 -1.88 -16.53
CA VAL A 38 0.91 -2.51 -15.27
C VAL A 38 2.43 -2.58 -15.17
N LEU A 39 2.96 -2.02 -14.08
CA LEU A 39 4.36 -2.08 -13.68
C LEU A 39 4.52 -3.08 -12.54
N ASP A 40 5.55 -3.93 -12.64
CA ASP A 40 5.99 -4.84 -11.58
C ASP A 40 7.06 -4.14 -10.74
N MET A 41 6.79 -3.99 -9.46
CA MET A 41 7.63 -3.25 -8.51
C MET A 41 7.99 -4.14 -7.34
N ALA A 42 9.16 -3.90 -6.75
CA ALA A 42 9.57 -4.56 -5.52
C ALA A 42 9.95 -3.53 -4.46
N CYS A 43 9.34 -3.61 -3.28
CA CYS A 43 9.65 -2.68 -2.21
C CYS A 43 11.02 -3.01 -1.61
N TYR A 44 11.96 -2.07 -1.62
CA TYR A 44 13.30 -2.29 -1.05
C TYR A 44 13.30 -2.52 0.47
N SER A 45 12.26 -2.10 1.19
CA SER A 45 12.19 -2.25 2.65
C SER A 45 11.68 -3.61 3.11
N CYS A 46 10.65 -4.15 2.46
CA CYS A 46 10.05 -5.43 2.85
C CYS A 46 10.21 -6.54 1.80
N MET A 47 10.84 -6.23 0.66
CA MET A 47 11.04 -7.13 -0.49
C MET A 47 9.75 -7.68 -1.11
N ALA A 48 8.59 -7.17 -0.70
CA ALA A 48 7.31 -7.60 -1.24
C ALA A 48 7.17 -7.08 -2.68
N PRO A 49 6.83 -7.96 -3.64
CA PRO A 49 6.41 -7.51 -4.96
C PRO A 49 5.04 -6.83 -4.87
N TYR A 50 4.78 -5.88 -5.76
CA TYR A 50 3.48 -5.25 -5.93
C TYR A 50 3.34 -4.70 -7.35
N TYR A 51 2.09 -4.53 -7.78
CA TYR A 51 1.77 -4.01 -9.10
C TYR A 51 1.17 -2.62 -8.99
N THR A 52 1.60 -1.72 -9.87
CA THR A 52 1.10 -0.34 -9.96
C THR A 52 0.85 0.05 -11.42
N PHE A 53 0.11 1.12 -11.65
CA PHE A 53 -0.10 1.65 -13.00
C PHE A 53 0.96 2.70 -13.36
N ALA A 54 1.46 2.68 -14.60
CA ALA A 54 2.45 3.64 -15.09
C ALA A 54 1.88 5.07 -15.17
N GLU A 55 0.59 5.21 -15.48
CA GLU A 55 -0.08 6.51 -15.62
C GLU A 55 -0.50 7.12 -14.27
N GLU A 56 -0.66 6.30 -13.22
CA GLU A 56 -1.08 6.75 -11.89
C GLU A 56 -0.41 5.98 -10.75
N PRO A 57 0.92 5.96 -10.68
CA PRO A 57 1.62 5.10 -9.75
C PRO A 57 1.32 5.47 -8.30
N VAL A 58 1.20 4.46 -7.43
CA VAL A 58 1.26 4.70 -5.98
C VAL A 58 2.69 5.06 -5.59
N SER A 59 2.82 6.03 -4.69
CA SER A 59 4.12 6.44 -4.14
C SER A 59 4.47 5.71 -2.84
N PHE A 60 3.81 4.59 -2.57
CA PHE A 60 4.00 3.81 -1.35
C PHE A 60 3.89 2.32 -1.63
N CYS A 61 4.54 1.51 -0.79
CA CYS A 61 4.44 0.06 -0.83
C CYS A 61 3.11 -0.41 -0.24
N PRO A 62 2.27 -1.12 -1.00
CA PRO A 62 0.99 -1.65 -0.52
C PRO A 62 1.10 -2.72 0.57
N ALA A 63 2.28 -3.32 0.74
CA ALA A 63 2.50 -4.36 1.73
C ALA A 63 2.87 -3.82 3.12
N CYS A 64 3.74 -2.80 3.19
CA CYS A 64 4.31 -2.31 4.45
C CYS A 64 4.04 -0.82 4.73
N GLY A 65 3.50 -0.08 3.76
CA GLY A 65 3.22 1.35 3.87
C GLY A 65 4.45 2.25 3.77
N LEU A 66 5.61 1.73 3.34
CA LEU A 66 6.76 2.60 3.08
C LEU A 66 6.44 3.57 1.94
N ILE A 67 6.64 4.87 2.14
CA ILE A 67 6.51 5.88 1.10
C ILE A 67 7.89 6.08 0.45
N GLU A 68 7.94 6.07 -0.88
CA GLU A 68 9.19 6.19 -1.62
C GLU A 68 9.68 7.64 -1.64
N GLY A 69 10.98 7.85 -1.39
CA GLY A 69 11.62 9.16 -1.52
C GLY A 69 11.25 10.20 -0.44
N GLU A 70 10.50 9.82 0.60
CA GLU A 70 10.12 10.70 1.69
C GLU A 70 10.70 10.23 3.04
N ASP A 71 11.35 11.14 3.76
CA ASP A 71 11.79 10.92 5.15
C ASP A 71 10.62 10.88 6.17
N GLY A 72 9.40 11.12 5.68
CA GLY A 72 8.16 11.21 6.45
C GLY A 72 7.57 12.62 6.47
N PHE A 73 6.46 12.76 7.17
CA PHE A 73 5.72 14.00 7.33
C PHE A 73 6.08 14.71 8.63
N ALA A 74 6.09 16.04 8.63
CA ALA A 74 6.35 16.82 9.84
C ALA A 74 5.30 16.57 10.93
N THR A 75 4.03 16.42 10.55
CA THR A 75 2.93 16.18 11.48
C THR A 75 2.06 14.99 11.06
N PHE A 76 1.34 14.41 12.04
CA PHE A 76 0.34 13.37 11.76
C PHE A 76 -0.77 13.87 10.83
N ASP A 77 -1.15 15.15 10.94
CA ASP A 77 -2.21 15.71 10.10
C ASP A 77 -1.77 15.85 8.64
N ASP A 78 -0.49 16.14 8.37
CA ASP A 78 0.05 16.16 7.01
C ASP A 78 0.01 14.75 6.39
N LEU A 79 0.47 13.74 7.14
CA LEU A 79 0.37 12.33 6.73
C LEU A 79 -1.10 11.94 6.48
N ARG A 80 -2.02 12.32 7.37
CA ARG A 80 -3.45 12.02 7.24
C ARG A 80 -4.07 12.69 6.01
N ARG A 81 -3.69 13.94 5.73
CA ARG A 81 -4.14 14.67 4.51
C ARG A 81 -3.64 13.98 3.26
N TRP A 82 -2.35 13.64 3.20
CA TRP A 82 -1.78 12.86 2.10
C TRP A 82 -2.51 11.53 1.91
N ALA A 83 -2.80 10.82 3.01
CA ALA A 83 -3.48 9.54 2.96
C ALA A 83 -4.89 9.66 2.39
N ASN A 84 -5.62 10.75 2.64
CA ASN A 84 -6.96 10.95 2.08
C ASN A 84 -7.01 11.10 0.55
N HIS A 85 -5.86 11.18 -0.13
CA HIS A 85 -5.77 11.26 -1.58
C HIS A 85 -5.41 9.92 -2.25
N GLN A 86 -5.38 8.82 -1.50
CA GLN A 86 -5.10 7.48 -2.00
C GLN A 86 -6.35 6.61 -1.94
N ASP A 87 -6.46 5.63 -2.84
CA ASP A 87 -7.42 4.54 -2.74
C ASP A 87 -6.93 3.51 -1.72
N TRP A 88 -7.70 3.30 -0.65
CA TRP A 88 -7.40 2.30 0.38
C TRP A 88 -8.35 1.12 0.31
N SER A 89 -9.30 1.08 -0.62
CA SER A 89 -10.31 0.04 -0.67
C SER A 89 -9.69 -1.36 -0.86
N TYR A 90 -8.52 -1.45 -1.49
CA TYR A 90 -7.74 -2.70 -1.60
C TYR A 90 -7.32 -3.27 -0.22
N ILE A 91 -7.09 -2.42 0.80
CA ILE A 91 -6.61 -2.88 2.11
C ILE A 91 -7.68 -3.65 2.87
N ASN A 92 -8.96 -3.42 2.54
CA ASN A 92 -10.10 -4.11 3.14
C ASN A 92 -10.10 -5.61 2.85
N ALA A 93 -9.40 -6.04 1.78
CA ALA A 93 -9.19 -7.45 1.48
C ALA A 93 -8.06 -8.09 2.32
N THR A 94 -7.47 -7.35 3.26
CA THR A 94 -6.33 -7.79 4.07
C THR A 94 -6.64 -7.67 5.57
N PRO A 95 -5.94 -8.41 6.45
CA PRO A 95 -6.08 -8.22 7.90
C PRO A 95 -5.33 -6.97 8.42
N ARG A 96 -4.80 -6.12 7.52
CA ARG A 96 -3.98 -4.97 7.87
C ARG A 96 -4.83 -3.70 7.97
N GLN A 97 -4.36 -2.77 8.78
CA GLN A 97 -4.92 -1.44 8.96
C GLN A 97 -3.84 -0.39 8.67
N VAL A 98 -4.29 0.82 8.33
CA VAL A 98 -3.41 1.95 8.05
C VAL A 98 -3.10 2.72 9.33
N PHE A 99 -1.81 2.93 9.60
CA PHE A 99 -1.32 3.69 10.75
C PHE A 99 -0.33 4.78 10.33
N GLY A 100 -0.36 5.89 11.05
CA GLY A 100 0.75 6.82 11.15
C GLY A 100 1.57 6.51 12.39
N CYS A 101 2.89 6.42 12.25
CA CYS A 101 3.83 6.15 13.33
C CYS A 101 4.82 7.30 13.46
N SER A 102 5.05 7.78 14.69
CA SER A 102 6.11 8.74 14.93
C SER A 102 7.48 8.05 14.90
N PHE A 103 8.40 8.60 14.10
CA PHE A 103 9.73 8.05 13.86
C PHE A 103 10.72 9.19 13.58
N HIS A 104 11.83 9.25 14.33
CA HIS A 104 12.90 10.27 14.20
C HIS A 104 12.42 11.72 14.04
N GLY A 105 11.38 12.12 14.78
CA GLY A 105 10.85 13.49 14.76
C GLY A 105 9.84 13.79 13.64
N GLY A 106 9.50 12.80 12.81
CA GLY A 106 8.44 12.87 11.82
C GLY A 106 7.37 11.79 12.01
N TRP A 107 6.46 11.70 11.04
CA TRP A 107 5.37 10.74 10.95
C TRP A 107 5.45 9.95 9.66
N ILE A 108 5.43 8.64 9.74
CA ILE A 108 5.51 7.73 8.59
C ILE A 108 4.29 6.82 8.52
N LEU A 109 3.97 6.37 7.31
CA LEU A 109 2.91 5.39 7.07
C LEU A 109 3.40 3.98 7.40
N LYS A 110 2.55 3.18 8.04
CA LYS A 110 2.76 1.75 8.28
C LYS A 110 1.47 0.97 8.18
N PHE A 111 1.56 -0.26 7.68
CA PHE A 111 0.47 -1.22 7.72
C PHE A 111 0.79 -2.34 8.71
N ALA A 112 -0.16 -2.64 9.59
CA ALA A 112 -0.04 -3.68 10.60
C ALA A 112 -1.43 -4.24 10.96
N ARG A 113 -1.50 -5.36 11.68
CA ARG A 113 -2.79 -5.90 12.14
C ARG A 113 -3.39 -5.09 13.29
N SER A 114 -2.53 -4.41 14.05
CA SER A 114 -2.92 -3.60 15.21
C SER A 114 -1.86 -2.54 15.53
N ALA A 115 -2.25 -1.51 16.29
CA ALA A 115 -1.30 -0.53 16.83
C ALA A 115 -0.31 -1.18 17.81
N ASP A 116 -0.77 -2.15 18.61
CA ASP A 116 0.07 -2.87 19.57
C ASP A 116 1.24 -3.60 18.91
N GLU A 117 1.02 -4.17 17.72
CA GLU A 117 2.08 -4.82 16.93
C GLU A 117 3.22 -3.84 16.62
N LEU A 118 2.87 -2.61 16.23
CA LEU A 118 3.82 -1.55 15.93
C LEU A 118 4.52 -1.06 17.19
N LEU A 119 3.79 -0.85 18.28
CA LEU A 119 4.37 -0.40 19.55
C LEU A 119 5.34 -1.43 20.15
N ARG A 120 5.01 -2.73 20.08
CA ARG A 120 5.89 -3.81 20.58
C ARG A 120 7.23 -3.90 19.87
N SER A 121 7.36 -3.35 18.66
CA SER A 121 8.63 -3.29 17.96
C SER A 121 9.66 -2.39 18.66
N GLY A 122 9.22 -1.48 19.54
CA GLY A 122 10.08 -0.48 20.19
C GLY A 122 10.65 0.57 19.23
N ARG A 123 10.27 0.54 17.94
CA ARG A 123 10.79 1.44 16.90
C ARG A 123 10.07 2.77 16.82
N TYR A 124 8.81 2.82 17.26
CA TYR A 124 7.91 3.95 17.09
C TYR A 124 7.55 4.56 18.44
N GLY A 125 7.46 5.88 18.49
CA GLY A 125 7.02 6.60 19.69
C GLY A 125 5.51 6.55 19.84
N ASP A 126 4.81 7.29 18.99
CA ASP A 126 3.35 7.30 18.88
C ASP A 126 2.88 6.45 17.69
N VAL A 127 1.74 5.78 17.83
CA VAL A 127 1.05 5.09 16.74
C VAL A 127 -0.42 5.50 16.73
N ARG A 128 -0.89 5.98 15.58
CA ARG A 128 -2.27 6.47 15.39
C ARG A 128 -2.88 5.86 14.15
N ARG A 129 -4.08 5.30 14.29
CA ARG A 129 -4.82 4.75 13.14
C ARG A 129 -5.23 5.88 12.21
N ILE A 130 -5.06 5.66 10.92
CA ILE A 130 -5.62 6.52 9.87
C ILE A 130 -6.94 5.88 9.44
N TYR A 131 -7.99 6.68 9.40
CA TYR A 131 -9.29 6.31 8.84
C TYR A 131 -9.40 6.98 7.47
N PRO A 132 -8.77 6.41 6.43
CA PRO A 132 -8.87 7.01 5.12
C PRO A 132 -10.31 6.94 4.62
N ARG A 133 -10.70 7.92 3.80
CA ARG A 133 -11.96 7.83 3.05
C ARG A 133 -11.81 6.70 2.02
N SER A 134 -12.65 5.68 2.16
CA SER A 134 -12.90 4.66 1.14
C SER A 134 -13.82 5.18 0.06
#